data_AF-A0A512SZK4-F1
#
_entry.id   AF-A0A512SZK4-F1
#
_cell.length_a   1.000
_cell.length_b   1.000
_cell.length_c   1.000
_cell.angle_alpha   90.00
_cell.angle_beta   90.00
_cell.angle_gamma   90.00
#
_symmetry.space_group_name_H-M   'P 1'
#
loop_
_entity.id
_entity.type
_entity.pdbx_description
1 polymer ?
#
loop_
_entity_poly.entity_id
_entity_poly.type
_entity_poly.pdbx_seq_one_letter_code
_entity_poly.pdbx_strand_id
1 'polypeptide(L)'
;MLRSLFTATVVVLALASCGGGEKTSESDTSDPKVPAAQTTPPKELGALVKSGFGQRDEYVWVTAIVHNNSTYVGQTVTVNFNVLDDKGSVLKSEAQVESFSQPDADHIIGTQVSLEPGMKAAKVEATLDVEANGTFSDKPFPALPVSKVVIKKSEYGGQEASFEVSNPTSQPLKDLRLAIACADAAGNLVGGGSEFPELVPANGKVRVDSNIIVSGNPASCSVYTGSLGESEPSAGASPSPTAAAVSGSAESAFKIWVDQFSKKDWKAQYVTLVSAQQKIISEKEYVACRNSEQVPDLKWSKLLSVTDVGTITIPGTSAKLPATKVSAQVTTSGMQVPVDARMLSEDGLWKWSMTQENVDNCA
;
A
#
# COMPACT_ATOMS: atom_id res chain seq x y z
N MET A 1 54.27 12.86 -34.32
CA MET A 1 55.30 12.42 -33.35
C MET A 1 54.62 12.03 -32.05
N LEU A 2 54.95 10.82 -31.61
CA LEU A 2 54.75 10.13 -30.32
C LEU A 2 53.44 10.22 -29.54
N ARG A 3 52.90 9.00 -29.34
CA ARG A 3 51.80 8.56 -28.48
C ARG A 3 52.23 8.52 -27.01
N SER A 4 51.29 8.71 -26.07
CA SER A 4 51.37 8.14 -24.72
C SER A 4 50.10 7.35 -24.43
N LEU A 5 50.22 6.02 -24.41
CA LEU A 5 49.28 5.10 -23.78
C LEU A 5 49.70 4.95 -22.32
N PHE A 6 48.76 5.12 -21.39
CA PHE A 6 48.93 4.68 -20.00
C PHE A 6 48.36 3.27 -19.85
N THR A 7 49.22 2.34 -19.46
CA THR A 7 48.90 0.97 -19.07
C THR A 7 48.71 0.95 -17.55
N ALA A 8 47.55 0.53 -17.07
CA ALA A 8 47.30 0.31 -15.64
C ALA A 8 47.61 -1.14 -15.27
N THR A 9 48.60 -1.32 -14.39
CA THR A 9 49.06 -2.60 -13.86
C THR A 9 48.22 -3.02 -12.66
N VAL A 10 47.71 -4.26 -12.69
CA VAL A 10 47.05 -4.94 -11.57
C VAL A 10 48.11 -5.43 -10.59
N VAL A 11 47.97 -5.09 -9.31
CA VAL A 11 48.80 -5.64 -8.22
C VAL A 11 47.93 -6.59 -7.40
N VAL A 12 48.29 -7.87 -7.43
CA VAL A 12 47.80 -8.92 -6.52
C VAL A 12 48.78 -9.00 -5.36
N LEU A 13 48.32 -8.73 -4.13
CA LEU A 13 49.07 -9.03 -2.90
C LEU A 13 48.39 -10.20 -2.19
N ALA A 14 49.08 -11.35 -2.21
CA ALA A 14 48.84 -12.46 -1.32
C ALA A 14 49.83 -12.37 -0.14
N LEU A 15 49.35 -12.44 1.08
CA LEU A 15 50.18 -12.67 2.27
C LEU A 15 49.66 -13.90 3.00
N ALA A 16 50.46 -14.96 2.94
CA ALA A 16 50.42 -16.07 3.88
C ALA A 16 51.22 -15.66 5.14
N SER A 17 50.70 -15.98 6.31
CA SER A 17 51.46 -15.96 7.56
C SER A 17 51.00 -17.10 8.45
N CYS A 18 51.94 -18.03 8.70
CA CYS A 18 51.87 -19.07 9.71
C CYS A 18 52.59 -18.59 10.98
N GLY A 19 51.97 -18.84 12.13
CA GLY A 19 52.55 -18.75 13.48
C GLY A 19 51.39 -18.70 14.48
N GLY A 20 51.26 -19.53 15.51
CA GLY A 20 52.25 -20.28 16.26
C GLY A 20 52.04 -20.00 17.74
N GLY A 21 50.97 -20.59 18.30
CA GLY A 21 50.68 -20.87 19.72
C GLY A 21 51.01 -19.87 20.84
N GLU A 22 49.97 -19.43 21.56
CA GLU A 22 49.98 -19.42 23.03
C GLU A 22 48.55 -19.46 23.59
N LYS A 23 48.35 -20.25 24.64
CA LYS A 23 47.07 -20.48 25.30
C LYS A 23 46.83 -19.39 26.35
N THR A 24 45.77 -18.59 26.18
CA THR A 24 45.18 -17.80 27.25
C THR A 24 43.68 -18.01 27.21
N SER A 25 43.14 -18.63 28.25
CA SER A 25 41.71 -18.80 28.47
C SER A 25 41.10 -17.47 28.89
N GLU A 26 40.33 -16.88 27.98
CA GLU A 26 39.44 -15.76 28.26
C GLU A 26 38.02 -16.20 27.89
N SER A 27 37.11 -16.08 28.85
CA SER A 27 35.77 -16.64 28.81
C SER A 27 34.87 -15.75 27.96
N ASP A 28 34.89 -15.96 26.64
CA ASP A 28 33.99 -15.30 25.70
C ASP A 28 32.56 -15.81 25.88
N THR A 29 31.71 -14.94 26.42
CA THR A 29 30.27 -15.14 26.49
C THR A 29 29.72 -14.92 25.09
N SER A 30 29.57 -16.00 24.34
CA SER A 30 28.97 -15.98 23.00
C SER A 30 27.48 -15.68 23.09
N ASP A 31 27.10 -14.42 22.88
CA ASP A 31 25.74 -14.04 22.56
C ASP A 31 25.33 -14.69 21.22
N PRO A 32 24.21 -15.44 21.16
CA PRO A 32 23.72 -15.98 19.90
C PRO A 32 23.30 -14.83 18.99
N LYS A 33 24.09 -14.62 17.93
CA LYS A 33 23.75 -13.74 16.79
C LYS A 33 22.49 -14.26 16.12
N VAL A 34 21.35 -13.71 16.53
CA VAL A 34 20.04 -13.92 15.88
C VAL A 34 20.19 -13.55 14.40
N PRO A 35 19.92 -14.47 13.45
CA PRO A 35 19.93 -14.14 12.04
C PRO A 35 18.90 -13.03 11.79
N ALA A 36 19.36 -11.88 11.28
CA ALA A 36 18.46 -10.85 10.78
C ALA A 36 17.67 -11.46 9.61
N ALA A 37 16.39 -11.74 9.83
CA ALA A 37 15.48 -12.18 8.79
C ALA A 37 15.45 -11.10 7.70
N GLN A 38 15.99 -11.42 6.53
CA GLN A 38 15.84 -10.59 5.35
C GLN A 38 14.39 -10.70 4.87
N THR A 39 13.56 -9.74 5.26
CA THR A 39 12.22 -9.54 4.73
C THR A 39 12.34 -9.01 3.30
N THR A 40 12.35 -9.93 2.33
CA THR A 40 12.07 -9.54 0.95
C THR A 40 10.63 -9.00 0.95
N PRO A 41 10.38 -7.76 0.51
CA PRO A 41 9.04 -7.21 0.48
C PRO A 41 8.11 -8.14 -0.32
N PRO A 42 6.87 -8.38 0.15
CA PRO A 42 5.90 -9.17 -0.58
C PRO A 42 5.74 -8.62 -2.00
N LYS A 43 5.75 -9.51 -2.99
CA LYS A 43 5.57 -9.15 -4.41
C LYS A 43 4.17 -8.58 -4.69
N GLU A 44 3.20 -8.87 -3.83
CA GLU A 44 1.80 -8.43 -3.92
C GLU A 44 1.39 -7.81 -2.58
N LEU A 45 0.85 -6.59 -2.60
CA LEU A 45 0.49 -5.83 -1.39
C LEU A 45 -0.74 -6.40 -0.66
N GLY A 46 -1.59 -7.13 -1.38
CA GLY A 46 -2.66 -7.90 -0.79
C GLY A 46 -3.10 -9.04 -1.71
N ALA A 47 -3.88 -9.97 -1.17
CA ALA A 47 -4.36 -11.14 -1.88
C ALA A 47 -5.87 -11.32 -1.68
N LEU A 48 -6.59 -11.72 -2.74
CA LEU A 48 -8.00 -12.12 -2.64
C LEU A 48 -8.05 -13.55 -2.08
N VAL A 49 -8.60 -13.70 -0.87
CA VAL A 49 -8.69 -15.00 -0.19
C VAL A 49 -9.94 -15.75 -0.61
N LYS A 50 -11.10 -15.07 -0.56
CA LYS A 50 -12.39 -15.67 -0.91
C LYS A 50 -13.40 -14.61 -1.31
N SER A 51 -14.39 -14.99 -2.11
CA SER A 51 -15.57 -14.17 -2.38
C SER A 51 -16.86 -15.00 -2.34
N GLY A 52 -17.99 -14.33 -2.21
CA GLY A 52 -19.32 -14.92 -2.29
C GLY A 52 -20.41 -13.88 -2.13
N PHE A 53 -21.65 -14.33 -1.96
CA PHE A 53 -22.79 -13.43 -1.90
C PHE A 53 -23.99 -14.03 -1.15
N GLY A 54 -24.82 -13.12 -0.66
CA GLY A 54 -26.18 -13.40 -0.20
C GLY A 54 -27.18 -12.65 -1.07
N GLN A 55 -28.36 -13.21 -1.31
CA GLN A 55 -29.43 -12.50 -2.01
C GLN A 55 -30.75 -12.59 -1.25
N ARG A 56 -31.42 -11.44 -1.09
CA ARG A 56 -32.80 -11.32 -0.64
C ARG A 56 -33.54 -10.41 -1.61
N ASP A 57 -34.55 -10.96 -2.25
CA ASP A 57 -35.33 -10.28 -3.29
C ASP A 57 -34.41 -9.73 -4.40
N GLU A 58 -34.50 -8.45 -4.75
CA GLU A 58 -33.62 -7.78 -5.72
C GLU A 58 -32.23 -7.38 -5.16
N TYR A 59 -32.01 -7.50 -3.85
CA TYR A 59 -30.78 -7.04 -3.21
C TYR A 59 -29.79 -8.18 -3.00
N VAL A 60 -28.59 -7.99 -3.52
CA VAL A 60 -27.45 -8.89 -3.37
C VAL A 60 -26.41 -8.22 -2.49
N TRP A 61 -25.97 -8.87 -1.42
CA TRP A 61 -24.78 -8.45 -0.69
C TRP A 61 -23.59 -9.26 -1.17
N VAL A 62 -22.65 -8.60 -1.83
CA VAL A 62 -21.40 -9.21 -2.30
C VAL A 62 -20.33 -9.04 -1.23
N THR A 63 -19.47 -10.05 -1.06
CA THR A 63 -18.43 -10.02 -0.03
C THR A 63 -17.16 -10.65 -0.55
N ALA A 64 -16.03 -10.04 -0.24
CA ALA A 64 -14.68 -10.57 -0.40
C ALA A 64 -13.94 -10.53 0.94
N ILE A 65 -13.14 -11.56 1.19
CA ILE A 65 -12.08 -11.53 2.20
C ILE A 65 -10.78 -11.33 1.44
N VAL A 66 -10.05 -10.28 1.80
CA VAL A 66 -8.75 -9.94 1.22
C VAL A 66 -7.71 -9.86 2.33
N HIS A 67 -6.50 -10.33 2.08
CA HIS A 67 -5.43 -10.35 3.07
C HIS A 67 -4.44 -9.21 2.79
N ASN A 68 -4.07 -8.44 3.81
CA ASN A 68 -2.98 -7.47 3.73
C ASN A 68 -1.66 -8.21 3.85
N ASN A 69 -0.93 -8.41 2.74
CA ASN A 69 0.35 -9.13 2.78
C ASN A 69 1.49 -8.29 3.38
N SER A 70 1.23 -7.04 3.79
CA SER A 70 2.25 -6.11 4.23
C SER A 70 2.20 -5.84 5.73
N THR A 71 3.31 -5.32 6.25
CA THR A 71 3.43 -4.91 7.65
C THR A 71 2.97 -3.47 7.91
N TYR A 72 2.40 -2.80 6.90
CA TYR A 72 1.92 -1.42 7.01
C TYR A 72 0.45 -1.33 6.58
N VAL A 73 -0.15 -0.16 6.81
CA VAL A 73 -1.57 0.11 6.57
C VAL A 73 -1.74 1.39 5.74
N GLY A 74 -2.96 1.71 5.34
CA GLY A 74 -3.27 2.91 4.56
C GLY A 74 -3.22 2.72 3.05
N GLN A 75 -2.92 1.51 2.58
CA GLN A 75 -3.07 1.14 1.17
C GLN A 75 -4.55 1.27 0.77
N THR A 76 -4.81 1.80 -0.42
CA THR A 76 -6.15 1.76 -1.00
C THR A 76 -6.41 0.37 -1.55
N VAL A 77 -7.54 -0.21 -1.18
CA VAL A 77 -7.96 -1.55 -1.56
C VAL A 77 -9.25 -1.44 -2.34
N THR A 78 -9.23 -1.79 -3.62
CA THR A 78 -10.41 -1.78 -4.48
C THR A 78 -10.79 -3.21 -4.84
N VAL A 79 -12.02 -3.59 -4.52
CA VAL A 79 -12.60 -4.86 -4.96
C VAL A 79 -13.70 -4.58 -5.97
N ASN A 80 -13.53 -5.08 -7.19
CA ASN A 80 -14.56 -5.08 -8.21
C ASN A 80 -15.30 -6.42 -8.17
N PHE A 81 -16.62 -6.36 -8.11
CA PHE A 81 -17.51 -7.51 -8.10
C PHE A 81 -18.33 -7.58 -9.38
N ASN A 82 -18.40 -8.77 -9.97
CA ASN A 82 -19.35 -9.11 -11.03
C ASN A 82 -20.35 -10.12 -10.47
N VAL A 83 -21.63 -9.79 -10.51
CA VAL A 83 -22.73 -10.70 -10.15
C VAL A 83 -23.21 -11.38 -11.43
N LEU A 84 -23.21 -12.71 -11.45
CA LEU A 84 -23.52 -13.51 -12.64
C LEU A 84 -24.76 -14.39 -12.42
N ASP A 85 -25.49 -14.66 -13.50
CA ASP A 85 -26.57 -15.66 -13.53
C ASP A 85 -26.03 -17.10 -13.66
N ASP A 86 -26.94 -18.08 -13.72
CA ASP A 86 -26.63 -19.50 -13.83
C ASP A 86 -26.00 -19.90 -15.17
N LYS A 87 -26.09 -19.03 -16.18
CA LYS A 87 -25.46 -19.18 -17.50
C LYS A 87 -24.10 -18.49 -17.60
N GLY A 88 -23.67 -17.80 -16.55
CA GLY A 88 -22.43 -17.02 -16.51
C GLY A 88 -22.54 -15.65 -17.19
N SER A 89 -23.74 -15.14 -17.43
CA SER A 89 -23.95 -13.77 -17.91
C SER A 89 -23.84 -12.79 -16.76
N VAL A 90 -23.14 -11.67 -16.96
CA VAL A 90 -23.08 -10.60 -15.95
C VAL A 90 -24.42 -9.91 -15.84
N LEU A 91 -25.03 -9.97 -14.66
CA LEU A 91 -26.25 -9.25 -14.31
C LEU A 91 -25.94 -7.80 -13.92
N LYS A 92 -24.90 -7.60 -13.11
CA LYS A 92 -24.47 -6.29 -12.60
C LYS A 92 -23.02 -6.35 -12.15
N SER A 93 -22.32 -5.21 -12.23
CA SER A 93 -21.00 -5.01 -11.64
C SER A 93 -21.06 -3.87 -10.63
N GLU A 94 -20.28 -3.97 -9.56
CA GLU A 94 -20.14 -2.94 -8.54
C GLU A 94 -18.72 -2.95 -7.97
N ALA A 95 -18.23 -1.81 -7.49
CA ALA A 95 -16.92 -1.70 -6.87
C ALA A 95 -17.02 -1.18 -5.44
N GLN A 96 -16.14 -1.65 -4.56
CA GLN A 96 -15.98 -1.11 -3.21
C GLN A 96 -14.52 -0.75 -2.98
N VAL A 97 -14.30 0.49 -2.53
CA VAL A 97 -12.98 1.03 -2.20
C VAL A 97 -12.89 1.21 -0.69
N GLU A 98 -11.83 0.67 -0.10
CA GLU A 98 -11.52 0.78 1.33
C GLU A 98 -10.00 0.92 1.53
N SER A 99 -9.53 0.80 2.78
CA SER A 99 -8.11 0.67 3.08
C SER A 99 -7.81 -0.50 4.01
N PHE A 100 -6.64 -1.10 3.87
CA PHE A 100 -6.15 -1.95 4.94
C PHE A 100 -5.86 -1.08 6.15
N SER A 101 -6.56 -1.31 7.26
CA SER A 101 -6.31 -0.62 8.52
C SER A 101 -5.59 -1.49 9.54
N GLN A 102 -5.31 -2.77 9.23
CA GLN A 102 -4.55 -3.69 10.08
C GLN A 102 -3.43 -4.34 9.24
N PRO A 103 -2.20 -4.45 9.78
CA PRO A 103 -1.10 -5.15 9.12
C PRO A 103 -1.31 -6.66 9.19
N ASP A 104 -0.89 -7.39 8.15
CA ASP A 104 -0.88 -8.87 8.12
C ASP A 104 -2.21 -9.53 8.53
N ALA A 105 -3.32 -8.92 8.10
CA ALA A 105 -4.66 -9.28 8.55
C ALA A 105 -5.64 -9.45 7.38
N ASP A 106 -6.64 -10.30 7.62
CA ASP A 106 -7.78 -10.43 6.74
C ASP A 106 -8.73 -9.24 6.93
N HIS A 107 -9.16 -8.68 5.80
CA HIS A 107 -10.10 -7.58 5.71
C HIS A 107 -11.33 -8.05 4.93
N ILE A 108 -12.51 -7.86 5.53
CA ILE A 108 -13.79 -8.13 4.89
C ILE A 108 -14.22 -6.86 4.15
N ILE A 109 -14.37 -6.96 2.83
CA ILE A 109 -14.88 -5.89 1.96
C ILE A 109 -16.18 -6.38 1.34
N GLY A 110 -17.23 -5.58 1.44
CA GLY A 110 -18.53 -5.93 0.89
C GLY A 110 -19.37 -4.71 0.61
N THR A 111 -20.32 -4.87 -0.32
CA THR A 111 -21.25 -3.82 -0.71
C THR A 111 -22.57 -4.42 -1.19
N GLN A 112 -23.61 -3.61 -1.25
CA GLN A 112 -24.91 -4.01 -1.73
C GLN A 112 -25.05 -3.69 -3.22
N VAL A 113 -25.56 -4.66 -3.98
CA VAL A 113 -25.86 -4.56 -5.41
C VAL A 113 -27.37 -4.73 -5.59
N SER A 114 -28.01 -3.80 -6.28
CA SER A 114 -29.42 -3.92 -6.65
C SER A 114 -29.54 -4.52 -8.05
N LEU A 115 -30.30 -5.61 -8.17
CA LEU A 115 -30.68 -6.22 -9.44
C LEU A 115 -32.07 -5.77 -9.87
N GLU A 116 -32.48 -6.13 -11.09
CA GLU A 116 -33.88 -5.99 -11.49
C GLU A 116 -34.77 -7.04 -10.79
N PRO A 117 -36.04 -6.73 -10.49
CA PRO A 117 -36.95 -7.67 -9.86
C PRO A 117 -37.03 -9.01 -10.60
N GLY A 118 -36.90 -10.11 -9.84
CA GLY A 118 -36.96 -11.48 -10.38
C GLY A 118 -35.62 -12.03 -10.88
N MET A 119 -34.57 -11.20 -11.04
CA MET A 119 -33.24 -11.71 -11.35
C MET A 119 -32.65 -12.51 -10.17
N LYS A 120 -31.88 -13.56 -10.50
CA LYS A 120 -31.23 -14.43 -9.52
C LYS A 120 -29.74 -14.50 -9.77
N ALA A 121 -28.96 -14.07 -8.79
CA ALA A 121 -27.53 -14.28 -8.77
C ALA A 121 -27.23 -15.77 -8.51
N ALA A 122 -26.36 -16.34 -9.32
CA ALA A 122 -25.87 -17.70 -9.15
C ALA A 122 -24.39 -17.73 -8.72
N LYS A 123 -23.62 -16.71 -9.11
CA LYS A 123 -22.18 -16.62 -8.82
C LYS A 123 -21.76 -15.16 -8.63
N VAL A 124 -20.72 -14.95 -7.84
CA VAL A 124 -19.96 -13.70 -7.82
C VAL A 124 -18.50 -13.98 -8.16
N GLU A 125 -17.95 -13.15 -9.03
CA GLU A 125 -16.52 -13.08 -9.31
C GLU A 125 -15.99 -11.76 -8.75
N ALA A 126 -14.86 -11.82 -8.05
CA ALA A 126 -14.22 -10.65 -7.48
C ALA A 126 -12.79 -10.51 -8.01
N THR A 127 -12.37 -9.28 -8.27
CA THR A 127 -10.98 -8.93 -8.61
C THR A 127 -10.48 -7.86 -7.66
N LEU A 128 -9.24 -7.99 -7.22
CA LEU A 128 -8.60 -7.12 -6.23
C LEU A 128 -7.54 -6.24 -6.91
N ASP A 129 -7.57 -4.96 -6.59
CA ASP A 129 -6.48 -4.02 -6.85
C ASP A 129 -6.04 -3.37 -5.52
N VAL A 130 -4.73 -3.27 -5.30
CA VAL A 130 -4.15 -2.71 -4.08
C VAL A 130 -3.10 -1.68 -4.44
N GLU A 131 -3.38 -0.43 -4.10
CA GLU A 131 -2.47 0.68 -4.33
C GLU A 131 -1.73 1.01 -3.03
N ALA A 132 -0.39 1.00 -3.08
CA ALA A 132 0.44 1.27 -1.91
C ALA A 132 0.17 2.65 -1.27
N ASN A 133 -0.21 3.63 -2.08
CA ASN A 133 -0.40 5.01 -1.66
C ASN A 133 -1.90 5.31 -1.63
N GLY A 134 -2.50 5.27 -0.45
CA GLY A 134 -3.88 5.71 -0.24
C GLY A 134 -3.97 7.09 0.39
N THR A 135 -5.17 7.66 0.39
CA THR A 135 -5.53 8.86 1.15
C THR A 135 -5.93 8.55 2.59
N PHE A 136 -5.84 7.28 2.98
CA PHE A 136 -6.27 6.78 4.28
C PHE A 136 -5.15 6.88 5.32
N SER A 137 -5.51 6.72 6.60
CA SER A 137 -4.53 6.76 7.69
C SER A 137 -3.46 5.66 7.53
N ASP A 138 -2.20 6.06 7.72
CA ASP A 138 -1.04 5.17 7.77
C ASP A 138 -0.81 4.58 9.17
N LYS A 139 -1.67 4.90 10.14
CA LYS A 139 -1.60 4.39 11.51
C LYS A 139 -2.41 3.10 11.65
N PRO A 140 -1.80 2.00 12.11
CA PRO A 140 -2.52 0.76 12.36
C PRO A 140 -3.70 0.95 13.32
N PHE A 141 -4.87 0.50 12.89
CA PHE A 141 -6.04 0.37 13.72
C PHE A 141 -5.93 -0.90 14.56
N PRO A 142 -6.21 -0.86 15.88
CA PRO A 142 -6.13 -2.05 16.70
C PRO A 142 -7.24 -3.06 16.35
N ALA A 143 -6.90 -4.34 16.31
CA ALA A 143 -7.91 -5.39 16.28
C ALA A 143 -8.76 -5.33 17.56
N LEU A 144 -10.07 -5.15 17.42
CA LEU A 144 -10.97 -5.07 18.56
C LEU A 144 -11.55 -6.45 18.90
N PRO A 145 -11.62 -6.84 20.18
CA PRO A 145 -12.30 -8.08 20.55
C PRO A 145 -13.80 -8.01 20.20
N VAL A 146 -14.26 -9.01 19.45
CA VAL A 146 -15.67 -9.20 19.09
C VAL A 146 -16.17 -10.49 19.74
N SER A 147 -17.37 -10.45 20.34
CA SER A 147 -17.99 -11.66 20.89
C SER A 147 -18.49 -12.58 19.78
N LYS A 148 -18.90 -13.80 20.12
CA LYS A 148 -19.47 -14.73 19.14
C LYS A 148 -20.73 -14.13 18.52
N VAL A 149 -20.76 -14.07 17.18
CA VAL A 149 -21.94 -13.60 16.44
C VAL A 149 -23.10 -14.58 16.60
N VAL A 150 -24.26 -14.04 16.99
CA VAL A 150 -25.54 -14.74 17.07
C VAL A 150 -26.44 -14.25 15.95
N ILE A 151 -26.89 -15.17 15.12
CA ILE A 151 -27.77 -14.87 13.99
C ILE A 151 -29.22 -15.09 14.44
N LYS A 152 -30.05 -14.07 14.28
CA LYS A 152 -31.46 -14.10 14.67
C LYS A 152 -32.32 -13.56 13.54
N LYS A 153 -33.64 -13.82 13.61
CA LYS A 153 -34.60 -13.18 12.70
C LYS A 153 -34.78 -11.72 13.12
N SER A 154 -34.78 -10.81 12.14
CA SER A 154 -35.16 -9.41 12.37
C SER A 154 -36.67 -9.30 12.58
N GLU A 155 -37.10 -8.36 13.42
CA GLU A 155 -38.52 -8.02 13.60
C GLU A 155 -39.15 -7.41 12.33
N TYR A 156 -38.32 -6.81 11.47
CA TYR A 156 -38.73 -6.21 10.20
C TYR A 156 -38.57 -7.16 9.00
N GLY A 157 -38.24 -8.43 9.26
CA GLY A 157 -37.99 -9.44 8.24
C GLY A 157 -36.52 -9.57 7.83
N GLY A 158 -36.13 -10.80 7.48
CA GLY A 158 -34.74 -11.16 7.22
C GLY A 158 -33.97 -11.59 8.47
N GLN A 159 -32.66 -11.35 8.46
CA GLN A 159 -31.75 -11.80 9.50
C GLN A 159 -30.86 -10.66 10.00
N GLU A 160 -30.52 -10.75 11.28
CA GLU A 160 -29.61 -9.84 11.98
C GLU A 160 -28.44 -10.63 12.57
N ALA A 161 -27.24 -10.05 12.46
CA ALA A 161 -26.05 -10.47 13.18
C ALA A 161 -25.93 -9.67 14.47
N SER A 162 -26.01 -10.34 15.62
CA SER A 162 -25.94 -9.73 16.95
C SER A 162 -24.63 -10.12 17.65
N PHE A 163 -23.87 -9.13 18.13
CA PHE A 163 -22.60 -9.34 18.83
C PHE A 163 -22.24 -8.14 19.71
N GLU A 164 -21.15 -8.27 20.47
CA GLU A 164 -20.55 -7.18 21.23
C GLU A 164 -19.18 -6.86 20.67
N VAL A 165 -18.83 -5.58 20.60
CA VAL A 165 -17.48 -5.10 20.30
C VAL A 165 -16.92 -4.43 21.55
N SER A 166 -15.70 -4.79 21.92
CA SER A 166 -14.98 -4.21 23.07
C SER A 166 -13.88 -3.27 22.59
N ASN A 167 -13.82 -2.06 23.14
CA ASN A 167 -12.74 -1.12 22.89
C ASN A 167 -11.75 -1.18 24.07
N PRO A 168 -10.56 -1.79 23.90
CA PRO A 168 -9.57 -1.90 24.97
C PRO A 168 -8.72 -0.64 25.14
N THR A 169 -8.95 0.41 24.33
CA THR A 169 -8.15 1.63 24.37
C THR A 169 -8.71 2.63 25.38
N SER A 170 -7.87 3.56 25.79
CA SER A 170 -8.24 4.65 26.70
C SER A 170 -9.01 5.79 26.02
N GLN A 171 -9.23 5.71 24.72
CA GLN A 171 -9.95 6.72 23.94
C GLN A 171 -11.25 6.14 23.39
N PRO A 172 -12.34 6.91 23.32
CA PRO A 172 -13.53 6.48 22.61
C PRO A 172 -13.23 6.35 21.11
N LEU A 173 -13.83 5.35 20.47
CA LEU A 173 -13.78 5.17 19.02
C LEU A 173 -15.08 5.68 18.42
N LYS A 174 -14.99 6.49 17.37
CA LYS A 174 -16.14 6.98 16.59
C LYS A 174 -16.12 6.35 15.21
N ASP A 175 -17.30 6.24 14.62
CA ASP A 175 -17.50 5.78 13.23
C ASP A 175 -16.73 4.48 12.95
N LEU A 176 -16.80 3.56 13.91
CA LEU A 176 -16.09 2.29 13.82
C LEU A 176 -16.61 1.52 12.62
N ARG A 177 -15.74 1.18 11.67
CA ARG A 177 -16.15 0.35 10.54
C ARG A 177 -16.25 -1.10 10.98
N LEU A 178 -17.44 -1.66 10.88
CA LEU A 178 -17.68 -3.09 11.04
C LEU A 178 -18.09 -3.70 9.70
N ALA A 179 -17.34 -4.71 9.26
CA ALA A 179 -17.69 -5.49 8.08
C ALA A 179 -17.95 -6.94 8.48
N ILE A 180 -19.03 -7.51 7.98
CA ILE A 180 -19.53 -8.82 8.40
C ILE A 180 -19.53 -9.75 7.19
N ALA A 181 -18.89 -10.91 7.33
CA ALA A 181 -18.92 -11.99 6.34
C ALA A 181 -19.55 -13.23 6.98
N CYS A 182 -20.60 -13.75 6.36
CA CYS A 182 -21.28 -14.96 6.83
C CYS A 182 -20.95 -16.13 5.92
N ALA A 183 -20.73 -17.29 6.53
CA ALA A 183 -20.36 -18.52 5.84
C ALA A 183 -21.32 -19.67 6.15
N ASP A 184 -21.52 -20.56 5.18
CA ASP A 184 -22.21 -21.83 5.36
C ASP A 184 -21.33 -22.86 6.13
N ALA A 185 -21.87 -24.06 6.36
CA ALA A 185 -21.14 -25.12 7.06
C ALA A 185 -19.92 -25.67 6.28
N ALA A 186 -19.86 -25.43 4.97
CA ALA A 186 -18.70 -25.76 4.13
C ALA A 186 -17.68 -24.61 4.08
N GLY A 187 -17.95 -23.51 4.78
CA GLY A 187 -17.10 -22.32 4.83
C GLY A 187 -17.25 -21.40 3.63
N ASN A 188 -18.25 -21.59 2.75
CA ASN A 188 -18.50 -20.68 1.62
C ASN A 188 -19.18 -19.40 2.07
N LEU A 189 -18.74 -18.27 1.52
CA LEU A 189 -19.36 -16.98 1.83
C LEU A 189 -20.76 -16.94 1.22
N VAL A 190 -21.75 -16.78 2.09
CA VAL A 190 -23.18 -16.76 1.74
C VAL A 190 -23.81 -15.38 1.99
N GLY A 191 -23.00 -14.33 2.05
CA GLY A 191 -23.43 -12.95 2.23
C GLY A 191 -22.80 -12.28 3.45
N GLY A 192 -23.45 -11.24 3.95
CA GLY A 192 -22.85 -10.38 4.96
C GLY A 192 -23.63 -9.09 5.21
N GLY A 193 -22.92 -8.11 5.75
CA GLY A 193 -23.43 -6.77 6.03
C GLY A 193 -22.31 -5.83 6.45
N SER A 194 -22.67 -4.60 6.78
CA SER A 194 -21.77 -3.62 7.39
C SER A 194 -22.50 -2.78 8.42
N GLU A 195 -21.79 -2.27 9.41
CA GLU A 195 -22.34 -1.39 10.43
C GLU A 195 -21.33 -0.33 10.85
N PHE A 196 -21.84 0.80 11.34
CA PHE A 196 -21.05 1.94 11.79
C PHE A 196 -21.54 2.44 13.15
N PRO A 197 -21.17 1.79 14.27
CA PRO A 197 -21.51 2.31 15.58
C PRO A 197 -20.97 3.73 15.74
N GLU A 198 -21.86 4.68 16.09
CA GLU A 198 -21.50 6.09 16.26
C GLU A 198 -20.40 6.27 17.32
N LEU A 199 -20.42 5.45 18.37
CA LEU A 199 -19.49 5.54 19.48
C LEU A 199 -19.27 4.18 20.16
N VAL A 200 -18.01 3.80 20.34
CA VAL A 200 -17.59 2.74 21.26
C VAL A 200 -16.79 3.38 22.40
N PRO A 201 -17.31 3.36 23.64
CA PRO A 201 -16.67 4.05 24.76
C PRO A 201 -15.27 3.49 25.06
N ALA A 202 -14.38 4.35 25.56
CA ALA A 202 -13.05 3.95 26.05
C ALA A 202 -13.18 2.85 27.12
N ASN A 203 -12.35 1.80 27.03
CA ASN A 203 -12.37 0.64 27.91
C ASN A 203 -13.76 -0.01 28.08
N GLY A 204 -14.66 0.19 27.13
CA GLY A 204 -16.06 -0.22 27.22
C GLY A 204 -16.46 -1.16 26.09
N LYS A 205 -17.76 -1.47 26.05
CA LYS A 205 -18.35 -2.36 25.05
C LYS A 205 -19.62 -1.74 24.48
N VAL A 206 -19.93 -2.10 23.24
CA VAL A 206 -21.22 -1.81 22.62
C VAL A 206 -21.81 -3.09 22.06
N ARG A 207 -23.13 -3.24 22.18
CA ARG A 207 -23.89 -4.27 21.48
C ARG A 207 -24.22 -3.76 20.09
N VAL A 208 -24.00 -4.60 19.08
CA VAL A 208 -24.28 -4.32 17.68
C VAL A 208 -25.32 -5.34 17.20
N ASP A 209 -26.38 -4.86 16.59
CA ASP A 209 -27.38 -5.66 15.91
C ASP A 209 -27.44 -5.15 14.46
N SER A 210 -26.74 -5.82 13.55
CA SER A 210 -26.59 -5.39 12.15
C SER A 210 -27.46 -6.23 11.23
N ASN A 211 -28.16 -5.57 10.31
CA ASN A 211 -28.93 -6.24 9.26
C ASN A 211 -27.98 -6.92 8.28
N ILE A 212 -28.22 -8.20 7.98
CA ILE A 212 -27.44 -8.96 7.01
C ILE A 212 -28.31 -9.47 5.87
N ILE A 213 -27.72 -9.54 4.68
CA ILE A 213 -28.31 -10.19 3.52
C ILE A 213 -27.52 -11.47 3.26
N VAL A 214 -28.17 -12.61 3.43
CA VAL A 214 -27.55 -13.93 3.26
C VAL A 214 -28.42 -14.88 2.47
N SER A 215 -27.78 -15.82 1.78
CA SER A 215 -28.42 -16.93 1.09
C SER A 215 -28.46 -18.16 2.01
N GLY A 216 -29.65 -18.71 2.25
CA GLY A 216 -29.82 -19.90 3.08
C GLY A 216 -29.62 -19.65 4.58
N ASN A 217 -29.09 -20.65 5.29
CA ASN A 217 -28.84 -20.58 6.73
C ASN A 217 -27.33 -20.51 6.99
N PRO A 218 -26.77 -19.33 7.33
CA PRO A 218 -25.36 -19.23 7.68
C PRO A 218 -25.03 -20.06 8.95
N ALA A 219 -23.89 -20.75 8.93
CA ALA A 219 -23.38 -21.51 10.05
C ALA A 219 -22.53 -20.65 11.01
N SER A 220 -21.89 -19.62 10.48
CA SER A 220 -21.05 -18.68 11.24
C SER A 220 -20.97 -17.33 10.53
N CYS A 221 -20.69 -16.26 11.28
CA CYS A 221 -20.24 -15.00 10.71
C CYS A 221 -18.99 -14.50 11.44
N SER A 222 -18.12 -13.86 10.67
CA SER A 222 -16.92 -13.18 11.14
C SER A 222 -17.10 -11.67 11.00
N VAL A 223 -16.48 -10.90 11.91
CA VAL A 223 -16.54 -9.45 11.92
C VAL A 223 -15.13 -8.90 11.82
N TYR A 224 -14.90 -8.02 10.86
CA TYR A 224 -13.71 -7.19 10.77
C TYR A 224 -13.98 -5.82 11.41
N THR A 225 -13.02 -5.31 12.16
CA THR A 225 -13.07 -3.99 12.79
C THR A 225 -12.00 -3.10 12.18
N GLY A 226 -12.37 -1.94 11.67
CA GLY A 226 -11.43 -1.00 11.08
C GLY A 226 -11.84 0.45 11.28
N SER A 227 -11.06 1.34 10.69
CA SER A 227 -11.42 2.74 10.52
C SER A 227 -11.75 3.00 9.06
N LEU A 228 -12.69 3.91 8.78
CA LEU A 228 -12.88 4.44 7.43
C LEU A 228 -11.76 5.39 6.97
N GLY A 229 -10.76 5.63 7.81
CA GLY A 229 -9.81 6.72 7.64
C GLY A 229 -10.45 8.03 8.08
N GLU A 230 -9.79 8.77 8.96
CA GLU A 230 -10.24 10.11 9.35
C GLU A 230 -10.20 11.03 8.12
N SER A 231 -11.35 11.35 7.52
CA SER A 231 -11.57 12.75 7.18
C SER A 231 -11.77 13.46 8.52
N GLU A 232 -10.78 14.22 8.97
CA GLU A 232 -10.71 14.81 10.32
C GLU A 232 -12.05 15.33 10.88
N PRO A 233 -12.29 15.21 12.20
CA PRO A 233 -13.43 15.85 12.83
C PRO A 233 -13.29 17.38 12.76
N SER A 234 -14.30 18.07 12.21
CA SER A 234 -14.39 19.52 12.27
C SER A 234 -14.53 19.99 13.71
N ALA A 235 -13.43 20.42 14.34
CA ALA A 235 -13.43 21.09 15.62
C ALA A 235 -12.56 22.35 15.58
N GLY A 236 -13.16 23.46 15.11
CA GLY A 236 -12.95 24.80 15.66
C GLY A 236 -11.54 25.39 15.78
N ALA A 237 -10.52 24.88 15.08
CA ALA A 237 -9.22 25.53 15.03
C ALA A 237 -9.18 26.57 13.89
N SER A 238 -8.85 27.81 14.26
CA SER A 238 -8.57 28.93 13.34
C SER A 238 -7.58 28.49 12.25
N PRO A 239 -7.78 28.88 10.97
CA PRO A 239 -7.03 28.31 9.86
C PRO A 239 -5.56 28.73 9.92
N SER A 240 -4.69 27.81 10.32
CA SER A 240 -3.34 27.78 9.77
C SER A 240 -3.42 27.18 8.37
N PRO A 241 -2.70 27.70 7.37
CA PRO A 241 -2.89 27.31 5.97
C PRO A 241 -2.60 25.83 5.79
N THR A 242 -3.65 25.09 5.47
CA THR A 242 -3.65 23.66 5.15
C THR A 242 -2.73 23.41 3.96
N ALA A 243 -1.73 22.55 4.14
CA ALA A 243 -0.95 21.99 3.03
C ALA A 243 -1.90 21.17 2.15
N ALA A 244 -1.96 21.51 0.87
CA ALA A 244 -2.81 20.86 -0.11
C ALA A 244 -2.51 19.36 -0.23
N ALA A 245 -3.55 18.57 -0.47
CA ALA A 245 -3.45 17.15 -0.80
C ALA A 245 -2.46 16.92 -1.95
N VAL A 246 -1.63 15.89 -1.79
CA VAL A 246 -0.58 15.49 -2.73
C VAL A 246 -1.23 15.05 -4.04
N SER A 247 -1.07 15.81 -5.13
CA SER A 247 -1.58 15.36 -6.43
C SER A 247 -0.56 14.44 -7.12
N GLY A 248 -0.84 13.13 -7.12
CA GLY A 248 -0.10 12.11 -7.88
C GLY A 248 0.72 11.10 -7.04
N SER A 249 1.06 9.96 -7.66
CA SER A 249 1.87 8.88 -7.05
C SER A 249 3.36 9.02 -7.38
N ALA A 250 4.22 8.37 -6.59
CA ALA A 250 5.67 8.27 -6.88
C ALA A 250 5.95 7.66 -8.27
N GLU A 251 5.14 6.69 -8.69
CA GLU A 251 5.22 6.12 -10.05
C GLU A 251 4.91 7.18 -11.11
N SER A 252 3.83 7.95 -10.95
CA SER A 252 3.46 9.00 -11.91
C SER A 252 4.57 10.04 -12.03
N ALA A 253 5.16 10.45 -10.92
CA ALA A 253 6.31 11.35 -10.92
C ALA A 253 7.55 10.72 -11.59
N PHE A 254 7.80 9.42 -11.40
CA PHE A 254 8.89 8.74 -12.10
C PHE A 254 8.64 8.60 -13.60
N LYS A 255 7.40 8.34 -14.03
CA LYS A 255 7.01 8.38 -15.46
C LYS A 255 7.27 9.75 -16.07
N ILE A 256 6.91 10.83 -15.35
CA ILE A 256 7.22 12.20 -15.77
C ILE A 256 8.73 12.41 -15.91
N TRP A 257 9.51 11.93 -14.93
CA TRP A 257 10.97 12.00 -15.00
C TRP A 257 11.53 11.25 -16.22
N VAL A 258 11.04 10.04 -16.52
CA VAL A 258 11.47 9.26 -17.70
C VAL A 258 11.12 10.01 -18.99
N ASP A 259 9.90 10.56 -19.09
CA ASP A 259 9.47 11.34 -20.26
C ASP A 259 10.34 12.59 -20.47
N GLN A 260 10.57 13.37 -19.42
CA GLN A 260 11.45 14.55 -19.43
C GLN A 260 12.88 14.17 -19.84
N PHE A 261 13.40 13.07 -19.28
CA PHE A 261 14.74 12.57 -19.60
C PHE A 261 14.88 12.23 -21.09
N SER A 262 13.90 11.52 -21.62
CA SER A 262 13.89 11.03 -23.00
C SER A 262 13.78 12.18 -24.01
N LYS A 263 13.00 13.21 -23.66
CA LYS A 263 12.88 14.45 -24.43
C LYS A 263 14.07 15.40 -24.26
N LYS A 264 14.99 15.09 -23.36
CA LYS A 264 16.08 15.98 -22.94
C LYS A 264 15.59 17.34 -22.44
N ASP A 265 14.41 17.37 -21.81
CA ASP A 265 13.83 18.57 -21.22
C ASP A 265 14.44 18.82 -19.83
N TRP A 266 15.72 19.22 -19.83
CA TRP A 266 16.49 19.41 -18.61
C TRP A 266 15.96 20.53 -17.72
N LYS A 267 15.25 21.50 -18.30
CA LYS A 267 14.61 22.56 -17.51
C LYS A 267 13.40 22.01 -16.75
N ALA A 268 12.51 21.29 -17.43
CA ALA A 268 11.38 20.66 -16.76
C ALA A 268 11.82 19.61 -15.72
N GLN A 269 12.90 18.88 -16.02
CA GLN A 269 13.51 17.93 -15.09
C GLN A 269 14.11 18.62 -13.86
N TYR A 270 14.74 19.79 -14.03
CA TYR A 270 15.24 20.57 -12.90
C TYR A 270 14.11 21.07 -11.99
N VAL A 271 12.97 21.47 -12.55
CA VAL A 271 11.80 21.91 -11.76
C VAL A 271 11.26 20.80 -10.83
N THR A 272 11.37 19.53 -11.24
CA THR A 272 10.93 18.37 -10.45
C THR A 272 12.01 17.80 -9.52
N LEU A 273 13.20 18.42 -9.48
CA LEU A 273 14.27 18.09 -8.54
C LEU A 273 13.91 18.56 -7.12
N VAL A 274 14.30 17.79 -6.09
CA VAL A 274 14.13 18.19 -4.69
C VAL A 274 14.76 19.56 -4.39
N SER A 275 14.06 20.41 -3.65
CA SER A 275 14.48 21.80 -3.42
C SER A 275 15.84 21.90 -2.72
N ALA A 276 16.19 20.93 -1.89
CA ALA A 276 17.48 20.88 -1.22
C ALA A 276 18.65 20.81 -2.21
N GLN A 277 18.50 20.06 -3.32
CA GLN A 277 19.52 20.01 -4.37
C GLN A 277 19.49 21.25 -5.27
N GLN A 278 18.32 21.83 -5.52
CA GLN A 278 18.20 23.11 -6.23
C GLN A 278 18.90 24.29 -5.51
N LYS A 279 19.14 24.18 -4.19
CA LYS A 279 19.88 25.18 -3.42
C LYS A 279 21.40 25.10 -3.62
N ILE A 280 21.91 23.95 -4.06
CA ILE A 280 23.35 23.71 -4.20
C ILE A 280 23.79 23.59 -5.67
N ILE A 281 22.87 23.36 -6.60
CA ILE A 281 23.12 23.34 -8.05
C ILE A 281 22.08 24.25 -8.70
N SER A 282 22.53 25.27 -9.42
CA SER A 282 21.60 26.14 -10.16
C SER A 282 21.03 25.45 -11.40
N GLU A 283 19.87 25.92 -11.89
CA GLU A 283 19.28 25.41 -13.15
C GLU A 283 20.30 25.48 -14.31
N LYS A 284 21.09 26.55 -14.38
CA LYS A 284 22.08 26.76 -15.44
C LYS A 284 23.19 25.71 -15.38
N GLU A 285 23.72 25.43 -14.19
CA GLU A 285 24.76 24.42 -13.98
C GLU A 285 24.22 23.02 -14.29
N TYR A 286 23.02 22.70 -13.80
CA TYR A 286 22.34 21.45 -14.09
C TYR A 286 22.16 21.23 -15.60
N VAL A 287 21.58 22.20 -16.30
CA VAL A 287 21.33 22.10 -17.74
C VAL A 287 22.64 21.99 -18.53
N ALA A 288 23.69 22.73 -18.14
CA ALA A 288 25.00 22.61 -18.78
C ALA A 288 25.62 21.22 -18.58
N CYS A 289 25.58 20.71 -17.35
CA CYS A 289 26.04 19.37 -16.99
C CYS A 289 25.35 18.30 -17.83
N ARG A 290 24.01 18.29 -17.85
CA ARG A 290 23.19 17.31 -18.58
C ARG A 290 23.35 17.39 -20.11
N ASN A 291 23.64 18.56 -20.66
CA ASN A 291 23.94 18.71 -22.08
C ASN A 291 25.33 18.18 -22.47
N SER A 292 26.25 18.05 -21.52
CA SER A 292 27.58 17.49 -21.77
C SER A 292 27.59 15.95 -21.79
N GLU A 293 26.56 15.33 -21.22
CA GLU A 293 26.43 13.88 -21.13
C GLU A 293 25.80 13.26 -22.39
N GLN A 294 26.34 12.12 -22.81
CA GLN A 294 25.66 11.28 -23.80
C GLN A 294 24.55 10.48 -23.11
N VAL A 295 23.35 11.04 -23.07
CA VAL A 295 22.18 10.36 -22.48
C VAL A 295 21.58 9.34 -23.46
N PRO A 296 21.26 8.12 -22.99
CA PRO A 296 20.54 7.15 -23.82
C PRO A 296 19.08 7.57 -24.04
N ASP A 297 18.47 7.12 -25.15
CA ASP A 297 17.01 7.18 -25.31
C ASP A 297 16.38 6.17 -24.34
N LEU A 298 15.46 6.65 -23.51
CA LEU A 298 14.72 5.84 -22.55
C LEU A 298 13.25 5.80 -22.99
N LYS A 299 12.59 4.67 -22.80
CA LYS A 299 11.13 4.58 -22.98
C LYS A 299 10.55 3.76 -21.86
N TRP A 300 9.53 4.28 -21.21
CA TRP A 300 8.81 3.52 -20.19
C TRP A 300 8.28 2.21 -20.79
N SER A 301 8.47 1.09 -20.09
CA SER A 301 7.90 -0.20 -20.47
C SER A 301 6.84 -0.64 -19.46
N LYS A 302 7.24 -0.95 -18.23
CA LYS A 302 6.30 -1.34 -17.16
C LYS A 302 6.84 -1.04 -15.78
N LEU A 303 5.93 -0.88 -14.82
CA LEU A 303 6.28 -0.86 -13.40
C LEU A 303 6.73 -2.26 -12.96
N LEU A 304 7.75 -2.33 -12.10
CA LEU A 304 8.20 -3.57 -11.47
C LEU A 304 7.84 -3.59 -9.98
N SER A 305 8.14 -2.51 -9.24
CA SER A 305 7.78 -2.38 -7.84
C SER A 305 7.73 -0.93 -7.38
N VAL A 306 6.98 -0.68 -6.32
CA VAL A 306 6.97 0.58 -5.57
C VAL A 306 7.17 0.20 -4.10
N THR A 307 8.21 0.73 -3.48
CA THR A 307 8.61 0.33 -2.13
C THR A 307 8.93 1.58 -1.33
N ASP A 308 8.18 1.82 -0.25
CA ASP A 308 8.57 2.84 0.73
C ASP A 308 9.92 2.46 1.35
N VAL A 309 10.87 3.40 1.33
CA VAL A 309 12.21 3.23 1.91
C VAL A 309 12.41 4.14 3.12
N GLY A 310 11.33 4.72 3.64
CA GLY A 310 11.31 5.63 4.76
C GLY A 310 12.03 6.93 4.45
N THR A 311 12.50 7.59 5.51
CA THR A 311 13.21 8.86 5.41
C THR A 311 14.67 8.65 5.03
N ILE A 312 15.11 9.23 3.91
CA ILE A 312 16.51 9.16 3.44
C ILE A 312 17.16 10.54 3.45
N THR A 313 18.50 10.57 3.57
CA THR A 313 19.28 11.79 3.34
C THR A 313 19.35 12.09 1.86
N ILE A 314 19.05 13.34 1.48
CA ILE A 314 19.16 13.82 0.10
C ILE A 314 20.64 13.97 -0.26
N PRO A 315 21.15 13.31 -1.32
CA PRO A 315 22.56 13.38 -1.70
C PRO A 315 23.05 14.81 -1.90
N GLY A 316 24.26 15.10 -1.43
CA GLY A 316 24.87 16.43 -1.45
C GLY A 316 24.39 17.37 -0.34
N THR A 317 23.46 16.97 0.52
CA THR A 317 22.86 17.84 1.54
C THR A 317 22.71 17.14 2.89
N SER A 318 22.38 17.90 3.93
CA SER A 318 21.98 17.35 5.25
C SER A 318 20.47 17.14 5.39
N ALA A 319 19.68 17.54 4.39
CA ALA A 319 18.23 17.43 4.42
C ALA A 319 17.78 15.97 4.31
N LYS A 320 16.65 15.66 4.93
CA LYS A 320 16.03 14.34 4.92
C LYS A 320 14.58 14.44 4.54
N LEU A 321 14.12 13.55 3.66
CA LEU A 321 12.72 13.48 3.24
C LEU A 321 12.24 12.02 3.18
N PRO A 322 10.94 11.76 3.39
CA PRO A 322 10.33 10.48 3.08
C PRO A 322 10.55 10.14 1.61
N ALA A 323 10.89 8.89 1.31
CA ALA A 323 11.21 8.45 -0.02
C ALA A 323 10.60 7.10 -0.36
N THR A 324 10.20 6.96 -1.62
CA THR A 324 9.73 5.72 -2.21
C THR A 324 10.68 5.33 -3.33
N LYS A 325 11.17 4.09 -3.27
CA LYS A 325 11.90 3.47 -4.37
C LYS A 325 10.90 2.98 -5.41
N VAL A 326 11.00 3.49 -6.62
CA VAL A 326 10.24 3.01 -7.79
C VAL A 326 11.20 2.23 -8.67
N SER A 327 10.91 0.96 -8.89
CA SER A 327 11.64 0.10 -9.83
C SER A 327 10.78 -0.07 -11.08
N ALA A 328 11.31 0.26 -12.25
CA ALA A 328 10.59 0.13 -13.52
C ALA A 328 11.47 -0.52 -14.58
N GLN A 329 10.83 -1.18 -15.54
CA GLN A 329 11.48 -1.61 -16.76
C GLN A 329 11.36 -0.47 -17.78
N VAL A 330 12.49 -0.09 -18.36
CA VAL A 330 12.56 0.85 -19.49
C VAL A 330 13.22 0.19 -20.69
N THR A 331 12.92 0.68 -21.89
CA THR A 331 13.60 0.27 -23.11
C THR A 331 14.66 1.30 -23.46
N THR A 332 15.89 0.85 -23.70
CA THR A 332 16.98 1.68 -24.19
C THR A 332 17.83 0.91 -25.20
N SER A 333 18.12 1.53 -26.35
CA SER A 333 18.87 0.87 -27.44
C SER A 333 18.29 -0.50 -27.84
N GLY A 334 16.96 -0.66 -27.78
CA GLY A 334 16.26 -1.91 -28.07
C GLY A 334 16.31 -2.97 -26.96
N MET A 335 16.99 -2.70 -25.84
CA MET A 335 17.07 -3.61 -24.68
C MET A 335 16.11 -3.16 -23.56
N GLN A 336 15.47 -4.12 -22.90
CA GLN A 336 14.70 -3.87 -21.69
C GLN A 336 15.61 -3.94 -20.46
N VAL A 337 15.74 -2.83 -19.73
CA VAL A 337 16.60 -2.74 -18.55
C VAL A 337 15.78 -2.29 -17.34
N PRO A 338 16.00 -2.90 -16.15
CA PRO A 338 15.43 -2.38 -14.92
C PRO A 338 16.16 -1.09 -14.50
N VAL A 339 15.40 -0.09 -14.06
CA VAL A 339 15.91 1.17 -13.52
C VAL A 339 15.19 1.44 -12.21
N ASP A 340 15.98 1.83 -11.22
CA ASP A 340 15.51 2.21 -9.90
C ASP A 340 15.65 3.72 -9.72
N ALA A 341 14.61 4.35 -9.18
CA ALA A 341 14.65 5.75 -8.76
C ALA A 341 14.11 5.88 -7.33
N ARG A 342 14.68 6.82 -6.57
CA ARG A 342 14.12 7.23 -5.28
C ARG A 342 13.37 8.54 -5.47
N MET A 343 12.04 8.47 -5.35
CA MET A 343 11.15 9.63 -5.38
C MET A 343 10.93 10.10 -3.95
N LEU A 344 11.13 11.37 -3.68
CA LEU A 344 11.04 11.98 -2.37
C LEU A 344 9.79 12.86 -2.27
N SER A 345 9.08 12.77 -1.15
CA SER A 345 7.90 13.58 -0.89
C SER A 345 8.31 14.93 -0.31
N GLU A 346 8.06 16.02 -1.03
CA GLU A 346 8.35 17.40 -0.63
C GLU A 346 7.14 18.28 -0.93
N ASP A 347 6.63 19.00 0.07
CA ASP A 347 5.48 19.91 -0.05
C ASP A 347 4.25 19.27 -0.70
N GLY A 348 4.04 17.97 -0.44
CA GLY A 348 2.97 17.21 -1.05
C GLY A 348 3.16 16.96 -2.55
N LEU A 349 4.39 16.93 -3.04
CA LEU A 349 4.72 16.52 -4.39
C LEU A 349 5.84 15.48 -4.36
N TRP A 350 5.76 14.51 -5.27
CA TRP A 350 6.85 13.55 -5.49
C TRP A 350 7.89 14.16 -6.41
N LYS A 351 9.09 14.36 -5.88
CA LYS A 351 10.25 14.91 -6.58
C LYS A 351 11.35 13.88 -6.69
N TRP A 352 12.21 13.99 -7.67
CA TRP A 352 13.36 13.09 -7.79
C TRP A 352 14.60 13.73 -7.15
N SER A 353 15.62 12.92 -6.81
CA SER A 353 16.94 13.44 -6.43
C SER A 353 18.03 12.87 -7.33
N MET A 354 19.06 13.68 -7.55
CA MET A 354 20.33 13.27 -8.15
C MET A 354 21.08 12.33 -7.19
N THR A 355 21.83 11.38 -7.74
CA THR A 355 22.82 10.62 -6.97
C THR A 355 23.94 11.53 -6.46
N GLN A 356 24.70 11.08 -5.46
CA GLN A 356 25.86 11.83 -4.98
C GLN A 356 26.86 12.10 -6.11
N GLU A 357 27.15 11.09 -6.92
CA GLU A 357 28.04 11.22 -8.09
C GLU A 357 27.55 12.30 -9.07
N ASN A 358 26.26 12.34 -9.37
CA ASN A 358 25.72 13.37 -10.27
C ASN A 358 25.77 14.77 -9.62
N VAL A 359 25.57 14.87 -8.31
CA VAL A 359 25.74 16.15 -7.59
C VAL A 359 27.18 16.62 -7.72
N ASP A 360 28.14 15.74 -7.46
CA ASP A 360 29.58 16.07 -7.50
C ASP A 360 30.05 16.44 -8.92
N ASN A 361 29.43 15.88 -9.97
CA ASN A 361 29.75 16.18 -11.37
C ASN A 361 29.10 17.46 -11.90
N CYS A 362 27.99 17.92 -11.29
CA CYS A 362 27.23 19.07 -11.78
C CYS A 362 27.36 20.34 -10.93
N ALA A 363 27.90 20.23 -9.71
CA ALA A 363 28.20 21.36 -8.82
C ALA A 363 29.61 21.93 -9.08
#